data_AF-A0A354PH91-F1
#
_entry.id   AF-A0A354PH91-F1
#
_cell.length_a   1.000
_cell.length_b   1.000
_cell.length_c   1.000
_cell.angle_alpha   90.00
_cell.angle_beta   90.00
_cell.angle_gamma   90.00
#
_symmetry.space_group_name_H-M   'P 1'
#
loop_
_entity.id
_entity.type
_entity.pdbx_description
1 polymer ?
#
loop_
_entity_poly.entity_id
_entity_poly.type
_entity_poly.pdbx_seq_one_letter_code
_entity_poly.pdbx_strand_id
1 'polypeptide(L)'
;ELVGGRMSETGDGNRVGQSGEMLGVREYRGGDRLRNVHWIHTARTGTLTVCERGAPQQQVVDVVLDVANELTGDPQRREFLREAFARRVRVAASLAIALHGHHVPIRIVVGNQPTAISGSNAGRRKLLTMLAEVPADGIDRATIATASAFRPSRDRMTLSVTGDSAGYVEVQVERGGQGFNASSVSLGSLSIVIAPETALNAQLSRFWRDVCHVRSIA
;
A
#
# COMPACT_ATOMS: atom_id res chain seq x y z
N GLU A 1 -18.66 -33.53 -18.43
CA GLU A 1 -18.04 -32.18 -18.37
C GLU A 1 -18.14 -31.67 -16.95
N LEU A 2 -17.03 -31.26 -16.33
CA LEU A 2 -17.03 -30.70 -14.98
C LEU A 2 -16.51 -29.26 -15.06
N VAL A 3 -17.45 -28.34 -14.87
CA VAL A 3 -17.25 -26.90 -14.83
C VAL A 3 -16.28 -26.56 -13.69
N GLY A 4 -15.08 -26.10 -14.05
CA GLY A 4 -14.11 -25.58 -13.10
C GLY A 4 -14.63 -24.27 -12.51
N GLY A 5 -15.21 -24.35 -11.31
CA GLY A 5 -15.55 -23.18 -10.50
C GLY A 5 -14.33 -22.29 -10.29
N ARG A 6 -14.42 -21.05 -10.80
CA ARG A 6 -13.47 -19.96 -10.53
C ARG A 6 -13.31 -19.76 -9.02
N MET A 7 -12.09 -19.38 -8.65
CA MET A 7 -11.64 -19.12 -7.29
C MET A 7 -12.68 -18.44 -6.38
N SER A 8 -12.70 -18.84 -5.12
CA SER A 8 -12.98 -17.91 -4.02
C SER A 8 -11.70 -17.13 -3.72
N GLU A 9 -11.40 -16.14 -4.58
CA GLU A 9 -10.37 -15.11 -4.36
C GLU A 9 -10.81 -14.06 -3.34
N THR A 10 -12.09 -14.08 -2.95
CA THR A 10 -12.65 -13.14 -1.99
C THR A 10 -12.67 -13.77 -0.61
N GLY A 11 -11.66 -13.44 0.19
CA GLY A 11 -11.68 -13.56 1.64
C GLY A 11 -11.02 -12.32 2.23
N ASP A 12 -11.43 -11.89 3.41
CA ASP A 12 -11.08 -10.60 4.07
C ASP A 12 -9.59 -10.43 4.45
N GLY A 13 -8.66 -11.08 3.76
CA GLY A 13 -7.22 -10.89 3.91
C GLY A 13 -6.63 -11.37 5.23
N ASN A 14 -7.45 -11.80 6.19
CA ASN A 14 -7.00 -12.29 7.49
C ASN A 14 -7.05 -13.83 7.55
N ARG A 15 -6.29 -14.50 6.68
CA ARG A 15 -6.04 -15.94 6.80
C ARG A 15 -4.66 -16.13 7.42
N VAL A 16 -4.60 -16.96 8.46
CA VAL A 16 -3.36 -17.35 9.14
C VAL A 16 -2.45 -18.07 8.15
N GLY A 17 -1.14 -17.81 8.19
CA GLY A 17 -0.11 -18.44 7.35
C GLY A 17 0.41 -17.59 6.21
N GLN A 18 1.71 -17.75 5.92
CA GLN A 18 2.37 -17.15 4.77
C GLN A 18 1.86 -17.80 3.46
N SER A 19 1.89 -17.06 2.36
CA SER A 19 1.49 -17.57 1.03
C SER A 19 2.20 -18.88 0.71
N GLY A 20 1.45 -19.98 0.58
CA GLY A 20 2.01 -21.30 0.26
C GLY A 20 2.55 -22.10 1.44
N GLU A 21 2.55 -21.55 2.66
CA GLU A 21 2.87 -22.27 3.90
C GLU A 21 1.86 -23.40 4.13
N MET A 22 2.35 -24.58 4.51
CA MET A 22 1.48 -25.71 4.85
C MET A 22 0.85 -25.45 6.22
N LEU A 23 -0.44 -25.14 6.23
CA LEU A 23 -1.20 -24.87 7.45
C LEU A 23 -1.59 -26.16 8.19
N GLY A 24 -1.77 -27.23 7.43
CA GLY A 24 -2.23 -28.49 7.98
C GLY A 24 -2.55 -29.50 6.90
N VAL A 25 -3.09 -30.61 7.36
CA VAL A 25 -3.41 -31.76 6.54
C VAL A 25 -4.80 -32.25 6.95
N ARG A 26 -5.67 -32.53 5.97
CA ARG A 26 -7.01 -33.08 6.23
C ARG A 26 -7.40 -34.13 5.20
N GLU A 27 -8.42 -34.91 5.50
CA GLU A 27 -9.00 -35.85 4.54
C GLU A 27 -9.61 -35.13 3.33
N TYR A 28 -9.52 -35.79 2.18
CA TYR A 28 -10.10 -35.35 0.91
C TYR A 28 -11.62 -35.31 0.99
N ARG A 29 -12.19 -34.22 0.49
CA ARG A 29 -13.63 -34.03 0.32
C ARG A 29 -13.93 -33.87 -1.17
N GLY A 30 -15.10 -34.35 -1.60
CA GLY A 30 -15.56 -34.14 -2.98
C GLY A 30 -15.57 -32.64 -3.32
N GLY A 31 -14.81 -32.26 -4.35
CA GLY A 31 -14.59 -30.86 -4.74
C GLY A 31 -13.18 -30.34 -4.47
N ASP A 32 -12.37 -31.06 -3.70
CA ASP A 32 -10.97 -30.73 -3.51
C ASP A 32 -10.15 -30.96 -4.78
N ARG A 33 -9.22 -30.04 -5.04
CA ARG A 33 -8.37 -30.10 -6.23
C ARG A 33 -7.25 -31.12 -6.02
N LEU A 34 -7.12 -32.08 -6.94
CA LEU A 34 -6.14 -33.17 -6.86
C LEU A 34 -4.67 -32.70 -6.74
N ARG A 35 -4.34 -31.50 -7.26
CA ARG A 35 -3.00 -30.92 -7.10
C ARG A 35 -2.63 -30.59 -5.63
N ASN A 36 -3.61 -30.51 -4.75
CA ASN A 36 -3.41 -30.26 -3.33
C ASN A 36 -3.27 -31.57 -2.53
N VAL A 37 -3.38 -32.74 -3.18
CA VAL A 37 -3.27 -34.04 -2.53
C VAL A 37 -1.81 -34.32 -2.18
N HIS A 38 -1.56 -34.72 -0.94
CA HIS A 38 -0.26 -35.20 -0.50
C HIS A 38 -0.08 -36.66 -0.94
N TRP A 39 0.38 -36.85 -2.18
CA TRP A 39 0.48 -38.18 -2.79
C TRP A 39 1.35 -39.15 -1.99
N ILE A 40 2.45 -38.68 -1.38
CA ILE A 40 3.31 -39.54 -0.55
C ILE A 40 2.60 -40.06 0.71
N HIS A 41 1.78 -39.22 1.38
CA HIS A 41 1.01 -39.62 2.56
C HIS A 41 -0.15 -40.53 2.16
N THR A 42 -0.81 -40.21 1.05
CA THR A 42 -1.88 -41.02 0.46
C THR A 42 -1.39 -42.40 0.08
N ALA A 43 -0.21 -42.51 -0.54
CA ALA A 43 0.39 -43.79 -0.92
C ALA A 43 0.73 -44.68 0.29
N ARG A 44 1.09 -44.07 1.43
CA ARG A 44 1.41 -44.80 2.66
C ARG A 44 0.19 -45.24 3.46
N THR A 45 -0.86 -44.42 3.49
CA THR A 45 -2.03 -44.62 4.35
C THR A 45 -3.24 -45.18 3.60
N GLY A 46 -3.21 -45.20 2.27
CA GLY A 46 -4.36 -45.54 1.42
C GLY A 46 -5.49 -44.52 1.47
N THR A 47 -5.35 -43.45 2.24
CA THR A 47 -6.41 -42.44 2.46
C THR A 47 -6.02 -41.15 1.76
N LEU A 48 -6.89 -40.65 0.86
CA LEU A 48 -6.65 -39.41 0.14
C LEU A 48 -6.59 -38.24 1.13
N THR A 49 -5.42 -37.64 1.22
CA THR A 49 -5.14 -36.56 2.17
C THR A 49 -4.74 -35.28 1.42
N VAL A 50 -5.32 -34.15 1.79
CA VAL A 50 -5.12 -32.84 1.17
C VAL A 50 -4.28 -31.94 2.08
N CYS A 51 -3.23 -31.34 1.53
CA CYS A 51 -2.48 -30.27 2.18
C CYS A 51 -3.27 -28.97 2.11
N GLU A 52 -3.57 -28.39 3.27
CA GLU A 52 -4.08 -27.03 3.36
C GLU A 52 -2.90 -26.07 3.29
N ARG A 53 -2.94 -25.16 2.31
CA ARG A 53 -1.92 -24.13 2.13
C ARG A 53 -2.49 -22.76 2.43
N GLY A 54 -1.68 -21.90 3.04
CA GLY A 54 -2.00 -20.49 3.21
C GLY A 54 -2.35 -19.85 1.87
N ALA A 55 -3.45 -19.10 1.85
CA ALA A 55 -3.84 -18.33 0.68
C ALA A 55 -2.76 -17.25 0.39
N PRO A 56 -2.61 -16.79 -0.86
CA PRO A 56 -1.73 -15.66 -1.13
C PRO A 56 -2.13 -14.46 -0.24
N GLN A 57 -1.26 -14.07 0.68
CA GLN A 57 -1.41 -12.85 1.45
C GLN A 57 -1.17 -11.67 0.49
N GLN A 58 -2.23 -10.92 0.20
CA GLN A 58 -2.07 -9.62 -0.41
C GLN A 58 -1.48 -8.67 0.64
N GLN A 59 -0.29 -8.16 0.38
CA GLN A 59 0.32 -7.17 1.26
C GLN A 59 -0.47 -5.88 1.18
N VAL A 60 -0.96 -5.41 2.33
CA VAL A 60 -1.62 -4.11 2.43
C VAL A 60 -0.56 -3.01 2.34
N VAL A 61 -0.79 -2.04 1.45
CA VAL A 61 0.10 -0.89 1.26
C VAL A 61 -0.46 0.32 2.01
N ASP A 62 0.36 0.97 2.81
CA ASP A 62 0.02 2.22 3.48
C ASP A 62 0.49 3.40 2.63
N VAL A 63 -0.44 4.25 2.18
CA VAL A 63 -0.14 5.50 1.49
C VAL A 63 -0.24 6.63 2.50
N VAL A 64 0.89 7.18 2.91
CA VAL A 64 1.01 8.25 3.90
C VAL A 64 1.18 9.58 3.18
N LEU A 65 0.24 10.50 3.42
CA LEU A 65 0.32 11.86 2.93
C LEU A 65 0.77 12.77 4.08
N ASP A 66 1.88 13.48 3.88
CA ASP A 66 2.26 14.57 4.76
C ASP A 66 1.33 15.76 4.54
N VAL A 67 0.59 16.11 5.59
CA VAL A 67 -0.38 17.20 5.62
C VAL A 67 0.01 18.30 6.59
N ALA A 68 1.27 18.36 7.03
CA ALA A 68 1.71 19.44 7.90
C ALA A 68 1.54 20.82 7.22
N ASN A 69 0.89 21.74 7.92
CA ASN A 69 0.81 23.14 7.53
C ASN A 69 2.21 23.79 7.64
N GLU A 70 2.75 24.23 6.51
CA GLU A 70 4.04 24.90 6.41
C GLU A 70 3.91 26.37 5.98
N LEU A 71 2.68 26.92 5.91
CA LEU A 71 2.38 28.24 5.37
C LEU A 71 2.92 29.37 6.24
N THR A 72 4.23 29.58 6.14
CA THR A 72 4.99 30.62 6.84
C THR A 72 5.64 31.54 5.81
N GLY A 73 5.80 32.81 6.15
CA GLY A 73 6.46 33.81 5.31
C GLY A 73 5.48 34.76 4.62
N ASP A 74 6.00 35.47 3.62
CA ASP A 74 5.24 36.47 2.86
C ASP A 74 4.11 35.85 2.01
N PRO A 75 3.18 36.67 1.47
CA PRO A 75 2.07 36.15 0.67
C PRO A 75 2.49 35.34 -0.56
N GLN A 76 3.63 35.67 -1.20
CA GLN A 76 4.13 34.96 -2.38
C GLN A 76 4.61 33.56 -2.01
N ARG A 77 5.35 33.45 -0.90
CA ARG A 77 5.82 32.18 -0.36
C ARG A 77 4.67 31.29 0.07
N ARG A 78 3.63 31.85 0.68
CA ARG A 78 2.42 31.10 1.07
C ARG A 78 1.71 30.51 -0.14
N GLU A 79 1.55 31.27 -1.21
CA GLU A 79 0.92 30.77 -2.44
C GLU A 79 1.75 29.65 -3.08
N PHE A 80 3.07 29.82 -3.14
CA PHE A 80 3.98 28.78 -3.59
C PHE A 80 3.85 27.47 -2.79
N LEU A 81 3.80 27.57 -1.46
CA LEU A 81 3.65 26.42 -0.58
C LEU A 81 2.28 25.74 -0.71
N ARG A 82 1.21 26.50 -0.97
CA ARG A 82 -0.13 25.95 -1.28
C ARG A 82 -0.12 25.13 -2.56
N GLU A 83 0.49 25.63 -3.62
CA GLU A 83 0.61 24.90 -4.88
C GLU A 83 1.47 23.63 -4.72
N ALA A 84 2.57 23.73 -3.96
CA ALA A 84 3.39 22.58 -3.61
C ALA A 84 2.60 21.53 -2.81
N PHE A 85 1.78 21.95 -1.85
CA PHE A 85 0.91 21.07 -1.08
C PHE A 85 -0.16 20.41 -1.97
N ALA A 86 -0.84 21.18 -2.81
CA ALA A 86 -1.81 20.65 -3.76
C ALA A 86 -1.17 19.61 -4.70
N ARG A 87 0.09 19.82 -5.10
CA ARG A 87 0.85 18.83 -5.88
C ARG A 87 1.11 17.55 -5.10
N ARG A 88 1.51 17.63 -3.82
CA ARG A 88 1.66 16.44 -2.94
C ARG A 88 0.37 15.63 -2.88
N VAL A 89 -0.78 16.29 -2.67
CA VAL A 89 -2.10 15.64 -2.65
C VAL A 89 -2.39 14.95 -4.00
N ARG A 90 -2.11 15.60 -5.13
CA ARG A 90 -2.30 15.01 -6.48
C ARG A 90 -1.41 13.78 -6.70
N VAL A 91 -0.17 13.80 -6.22
CA VAL A 91 0.74 12.65 -6.28
C VAL A 91 0.19 11.50 -5.45
N ALA A 92 -0.20 11.74 -4.19
CA ALA A 92 -0.78 10.73 -3.31
C ALA A 92 -2.08 10.13 -3.89
N ALA A 93 -2.95 10.98 -4.45
CA ALA A 93 -4.16 10.54 -5.16
C ALA A 93 -3.82 9.62 -6.33
N SER A 94 -2.88 10.02 -7.18
CA SER A 94 -2.46 9.26 -8.36
C SER A 94 -1.90 7.89 -7.97
N LEU A 95 -1.06 7.84 -6.94
CA LEU A 95 -0.47 6.62 -6.41
C LEU A 95 -1.56 5.67 -5.88
N ALA A 96 -2.48 6.20 -5.09
CA ALA A 96 -3.52 5.39 -4.48
C ALA A 96 -4.58 4.91 -5.49
N ILE A 97 -4.90 5.71 -6.51
CA ILE A 97 -5.76 5.30 -7.64
C ILE A 97 -5.09 4.18 -8.43
N ALA A 98 -3.79 4.30 -8.74
CA ALA A 98 -3.06 3.27 -9.46
C ALA A 98 -3.07 1.94 -8.69
N LEU A 99 -2.75 1.97 -7.39
CA LEU A 99 -2.79 0.78 -6.53
C LEU A 99 -4.19 0.17 -6.44
N HIS A 100 -5.22 1.00 -6.28
CA HIS A 100 -6.60 0.56 -6.27
C HIS A 100 -6.99 -0.11 -7.60
N GLY A 101 -6.55 0.45 -8.74
CA GLY A 101 -6.76 -0.12 -10.07
C GLY A 101 -6.10 -1.49 -10.26
N HIS A 102 -4.98 -1.74 -9.58
CA HIS A 102 -4.30 -3.04 -9.55
C HIS A 102 -4.85 -4.01 -8.49
N HIS A 103 -5.98 -3.69 -7.84
CA HIS A 103 -6.58 -4.49 -6.78
C HIS A 103 -5.63 -4.78 -5.60
N VAL A 104 -4.68 -3.87 -5.35
CA VAL A 104 -3.83 -3.91 -4.16
C VAL A 104 -4.63 -3.37 -2.98
N PRO A 105 -4.75 -4.09 -1.85
CA PRO A 105 -5.35 -3.54 -0.65
C PRO A 105 -4.55 -2.33 -0.16
N ILE A 106 -5.21 -1.20 0.02
CA ILE A 106 -4.56 0.05 0.46
C ILE A 106 -5.19 0.59 1.74
N ARG A 107 -4.37 1.23 2.56
CA ARG A 107 -4.82 2.20 3.56
C ARG A 107 -4.25 3.56 3.22
N ILE A 108 -5.06 4.59 3.36
CA ILE A 108 -4.58 5.96 3.25
C ILE A 108 -4.44 6.56 4.64
N VAL A 109 -3.32 7.23 4.89
CA VAL A 109 -3.01 7.87 6.16
C VAL A 109 -2.91 9.36 5.90
N VAL A 110 -3.86 10.10 6.48
CA VAL A 110 -3.89 11.56 6.42
C VAL A 110 -3.64 12.07 7.83
N GLY A 111 -2.55 12.82 8.01
CA GLY A 111 -2.05 13.24 9.31
C GLY A 111 -1.55 12.04 10.13
N ASN A 112 -2.46 11.38 10.83
CA ASN A 112 -2.17 10.21 11.67
C ASN A 112 -3.27 9.14 11.67
N GLN A 113 -4.28 9.29 10.79
CA GLN A 113 -5.47 8.44 10.82
C GLN A 113 -5.44 7.46 9.64
N PRO A 114 -5.08 6.18 9.86
CA PRO A 114 -5.11 5.18 8.81
C PRO A 114 -6.55 4.78 8.51
N THR A 115 -6.97 4.95 7.26
CA THR A 115 -8.28 4.53 6.78
C THR A 115 -8.13 3.45 5.71
N ALA A 116 -8.71 2.28 5.96
CA ALA A 116 -8.76 1.21 4.97
C ALA A 116 -9.72 1.53 3.83
N ILE A 117 -9.29 1.19 2.61
CA ILE A 117 -10.06 1.40 1.39
C ILE A 117 -10.44 0.03 0.83
N SER A 118 -11.74 -0.21 0.65
CA SER A 118 -12.20 -1.41 -0.06
C SER A 118 -11.77 -1.35 -1.53
N GLY A 119 -11.44 -2.47 -2.17
CA GLY A 119 -11.13 -2.53 -3.60
C GLY A 119 -12.33 -2.30 -4.56
N SER A 120 -13.44 -1.73 -4.06
CA SER A 120 -14.66 -1.46 -4.82
C SER A 120 -14.69 -0.03 -5.37
N ASN A 121 -15.55 0.25 -6.34
CA ASN A 121 -15.77 1.63 -6.81
C ASN A 121 -16.24 2.58 -5.69
N ALA A 122 -16.96 2.08 -4.69
CA ALA A 122 -17.33 2.87 -3.51
C ALA A 122 -16.08 3.24 -2.68
N GLY A 123 -15.13 2.32 -2.56
CA GLY A 123 -13.82 2.58 -1.95
C GLY A 123 -13.02 3.62 -2.71
N ARG A 124 -12.96 3.51 -4.05
CA ARG A 124 -12.33 4.54 -4.90
C ARG A 124 -12.92 5.92 -4.68
N ARG A 125 -14.24 6.04 -4.62
CA ARG A 125 -14.92 7.30 -4.34
C ARG A 125 -14.59 7.81 -2.94
N LYS A 126 -14.67 6.95 -1.92
CA LYS A 126 -14.29 7.28 -0.54
C LYS A 126 -12.86 7.83 -0.45
N LEU A 127 -11.92 7.19 -1.15
CA LEU A 127 -10.53 7.64 -1.22
C LEU A 127 -10.43 9.08 -1.77
N LEU A 128 -11.08 9.34 -2.90
CA LEU A 128 -11.05 10.67 -3.52
C LEU A 128 -11.74 11.72 -2.67
N THR A 129 -12.85 11.36 -2.02
CA THR A 129 -13.55 12.24 -1.07
C THR A 129 -12.64 12.61 0.10
N MET A 130 -11.98 11.65 0.73
CA MET A 130 -11.07 11.94 1.85
C MET A 130 -9.89 12.82 1.45
N LEU A 131 -9.35 12.65 0.25
CA LEU A 131 -8.28 13.52 -0.26
C LEU A 131 -8.76 14.93 -0.62
N ALA A 132 -10.02 15.06 -1.05
CA ALA A 132 -10.64 16.35 -1.34
C ALA A 132 -11.03 17.13 -0.08
N GLU A 133 -11.27 16.43 1.04
CA GLU A 133 -11.59 17.03 2.34
C GLU A 133 -10.35 17.58 3.07
N VAL A 134 -9.14 17.29 2.59
CA VAL A 134 -7.92 17.82 3.19
C VAL A 134 -7.86 19.34 2.98
N PRO A 135 -7.70 20.15 4.04
CA PRO A 135 -7.62 21.60 3.91
C PRO A 135 -6.47 22.01 3.00
N ALA A 136 -6.70 22.98 2.10
CA ALA A 136 -5.68 23.47 1.17
C ALA A 136 -4.48 24.14 1.87
N ASP A 137 -4.69 24.58 3.11
CA ASP A 137 -3.65 25.17 3.96
C ASP A 137 -2.86 24.11 4.77
N GLY A 138 -3.21 22.83 4.63
CA GLY A 138 -2.70 21.76 5.47
C GLY A 138 -3.36 21.70 6.84
N ILE A 139 -2.83 20.85 7.70
CA ILE A 139 -3.27 20.61 9.06
C ILE A 139 -2.15 21.03 10.00
N ASP A 140 -2.48 21.80 11.03
CA ASP A 140 -1.50 22.24 12.00
C ASP A 140 -0.80 21.06 12.68
N ARG A 141 0.52 21.16 12.80
CA ARG A 141 1.36 20.07 13.35
C ARG A 141 0.97 19.71 14.78
N ALA A 142 0.46 20.67 15.56
CA ALA A 142 -0.09 20.42 16.89
C ALA A 142 -1.34 19.50 16.84
N THR A 143 -2.22 19.70 15.87
CA THR A 143 -3.40 18.85 15.65
C THR A 143 -2.99 17.45 15.22
N ILE A 144 -1.99 17.33 14.34
CA ILE A 144 -1.42 16.03 13.93
C ILE A 144 -0.78 15.31 15.12
N ALA A 145 -0.02 16.03 15.95
CA ALA A 145 0.65 15.48 17.13
C ALA A 145 -0.31 15.03 18.23
N THR A 146 -1.50 15.62 18.30
CA THR A 146 -2.56 15.23 19.25
C THR A 146 -3.22 13.91 18.85
N ALA A 147 -3.24 13.57 17.55
CA ALA A 147 -3.68 12.27 17.09
C ALA A 147 -2.63 11.19 17.41
N SER A 148 -3.08 9.97 17.74
CA SER A 148 -2.18 8.85 18.00
C SER A 148 -1.22 8.65 16.83
N ALA A 149 0.10 8.65 17.12
CA ALA A 149 1.16 8.39 16.15
C ALA A 149 0.86 7.14 15.31
N PHE A 150 0.65 7.35 14.01
CA PHE A 150 0.61 6.30 13.02
C PHE A 150 1.96 5.60 13.05
N ARG A 151 1.91 4.31 13.38
CA ARG A 151 3.09 3.45 13.41
C ARG A 151 2.97 2.50 12.22
N PRO A 152 3.84 2.63 11.21
CA PRO A 152 3.83 1.68 10.10
C PRO A 152 4.11 0.28 10.65
N SER A 153 3.39 -0.71 10.12
CA SER A 153 3.62 -2.11 10.51
C SER A 153 4.91 -2.61 9.86
N ARG A 154 5.68 -3.41 10.60
CA ARG A 154 6.91 -4.04 10.09
C ARG A 154 6.67 -4.98 8.92
N ASP A 155 5.45 -5.46 8.73
CA ASP A 155 5.14 -6.40 7.63
C ASP A 155 4.46 -5.71 6.44
N ARG A 156 4.37 -4.37 6.45
CA ARG A 156 3.68 -3.59 5.43
C ARG A 156 4.62 -2.69 4.65
N MET A 157 4.29 -2.50 3.39
CA MET A 157 4.93 -1.52 2.54
C MET A 157 4.27 -0.16 2.81
N THR A 158 5.10 0.86 3.04
CA THR A 158 4.68 2.24 3.27
C THR A 158 5.19 3.10 2.13
N LEU A 159 4.28 3.82 1.49
CA LEU A 159 4.54 4.83 0.48
C LEU A 159 4.26 6.17 1.13
N SER A 160 5.30 6.94 1.41
CA SER A 160 5.15 8.28 1.96
C SER A 160 5.33 9.34 0.90
N VAL A 161 4.46 10.33 0.92
CA VAL A 161 4.46 11.47 0.02
C VAL A 161 4.72 12.71 0.85
N THR A 162 5.94 13.20 0.80
CA THR A 162 6.43 14.39 1.50
C THR A 162 6.73 15.50 0.49
N GLY A 163 6.86 16.71 1.00
CA GLY A 163 7.28 17.85 0.18
C GLY A 163 8.54 18.44 0.77
N ASP A 164 9.37 19.04 -0.08
CA ASP A 164 10.47 19.88 0.38
C ASP A 164 10.09 21.37 0.37
N SER A 165 10.95 22.18 0.97
CA SER A 165 10.79 23.64 0.98
C SER A 165 10.91 24.29 -0.41
N ALA A 166 11.39 23.56 -1.41
CA ALA A 166 11.50 23.99 -2.80
C ALA A 166 10.32 23.51 -3.67
N GLY A 167 9.28 22.93 -3.06
CA GLY A 167 8.04 22.53 -3.73
C GLY A 167 8.13 21.26 -4.57
N TYR A 168 9.24 20.51 -4.45
CA TYR A 168 9.34 19.16 -4.97
C TYR A 168 8.54 18.20 -4.09
N VAL A 169 8.00 17.17 -4.73
CA VAL A 169 7.30 16.10 -4.02
C VAL A 169 8.24 14.90 -3.97
N GLU A 170 8.60 14.46 -2.78
CA GLU A 170 9.36 13.23 -2.60
C GLU A 170 8.39 12.09 -2.30
N VAL A 171 8.53 10.99 -3.05
CA VAL A 171 7.83 9.75 -2.77
C VAL A 171 8.86 8.76 -2.27
N GLN A 172 8.77 8.41 -0.99
CA GLN A 172 9.68 7.48 -0.34
C GLN A 172 8.95 6.18 -0.04
N VAL A 173 9.62 5.06 -0.35
CA VAL A 173 9.07 3.72 -0.19
C VAL A 173 9.88 2.94 0.80
N GLU A 174 9.22 2.59 1.89
CA GLU A 174 9.79 1.83 2.99
C GLU A 174 9.06 0.50 3.10
N ARG A 175 9.81 -0.60 3.09
CA ARG A 175 9.27 -1.89 3.52
C ARG A 175 9.48 -1.99 5.02
N GLY A 176 8.42 -2.35 5.75
CA GLY A 176 8.44 -2.40 7.20
C GLY A 176 9.71 -3.08 7.74
N GLY A 177 10.43 -2.31 8.53
CA GLY A 177 11.80 -2.62 8.93
C GLY A 177 12.43 -1.49 9.74
N GLN A 178 12.16 -0.22 9.41
CA GLN A 178 12.56 0.94 10.23
C GLN A 178 11.50 2.03 10.14
N GLY A 179 11.26 2.71 11.27
CA GLY A 179 10.17 3.66 11.42
C GLY A 179 10.51 5.05 10.88
N PHE A 180 9.44 5.74 10.48
CA PHE A 180 9.39 7.13 10.04
C PHE A 180 10.12 8.07 11.01
N ASN A 181 11.34 8.48 10.64
CA ASN A 181 11.97 9.71 11.10
C ASN A 181 12.35 10.47 9.83
N ALA A 182 11.87 11.70 9.69
CA ALA A 182 12.00 12.57 8.51
C ALA A 182 13.45 12.99 8.15
N SER A 183 14.46 12.22 8.56
CA SER A 183 15.86 12.59 8.43
C SER A 183 16.84 11.41 8.46
N SER A 184 16.41 10.16 8.23
CA SER A 184 17.36 9.03 8.12
C SER A 184 17.11 8.20 6.86
N VAL A 185 17.94 8.44 5.84
CA VAL A 185 18.10 7.56 4.68
C VAL A 185 18.62 6.21 5.19
N SER A 186 17.75 5.20 5.22
CA SER A 186 18.11 3.82 5.57
C SER A 186 18.25 2.98 4.29
N LEU A 187 19.21 2.04 4.30
CA LEU A 187 19.69 1.24 3.15
C LEU A 187 18.65 0.35 2.42
N GLY A 188 17.36 0.42 2.77
CA GLY A 188 16.26 -0.30 2.10
C GLY A 188 15.14 0.61 1.57
N SER A 189 15.34 1.93 1.62
CA SER A 189 14.37 2.93 1.18
C SER A 189 14.63 3.33 -0.27
N LEU A 190 13.61 3.22 -1.12
CA LEU A 190 13.67 3.71 -2.51
C LEU A 190 12.88 5.03 -2.55
N SER A 191 13.58 6.15 -2.79
CA SER A 191 12.94 7.44 -2.97
C SER A 191 13.00 7.90 -4.43
N ILE A 192 11.95 8.58 -4.86
CA ILE A 192 11.93 9.34 -6.11
C ILE A 192 11.46 10.76 -5.81
N VAL A 193 12.21 11.73 -6.34
CA VAL A 193 11.79 13.13 -6.34
C VAL A 193 11.02 13.38 -7.62
N ILE A 194 9.74 13.74 -7.47
CA ILE A 194 8.87 14.09 -8.58
C ILE A 194 9.07 15.58 -8.86
N ALA A 195 9.72 15.86 -9.99
CA ALA A 195 9.95 17.21 -10.46
C ALA A 195 8.63 17.82 -10.96
N PRO A 196 8.37 19.12 -10.68
CA PRO A 196 7.13 19.79 -11.07
C PRO A 196 7.02 20.01 -12.59
N GLU A 197 8.16 20.09 -13.27
CA GLU A 197 8.30 20.37 -14.71
C GLU A 197 7.92 19.18 -15.61
N THR A 198 7.83 17.96 -15.05
CA THR A 198 7.73 16.72 -15.83
C THR A 198 6.40 16.01 -15.59
N ALA A 199 5.82 15.41 -16.65
CA ALA A 199 4.55 14.71 -16.55
C ALA A 199 4.57 13.62 -15.46
N LEU A 200 3.70 13.77 -14.45
CA LEU A 200 3.60 12.89 -13.28
C LEU A 200 3.49 11.41 -13.65
N ASN A 201 2.69 11.09 -14.67
CA ASN A 201 2.44 9.71 -15.10
C ASN A 201 3.72 9.01 -15.62
N ALA A 202 4.58 9.73 -16.36
CA ALA A 202 5.83 9.19 -16.87
C ALA A 202 6.82 8.88 -15.72
N GLN A 203 6.89 9.79 -14.73
CA GLN A 203 7.75 9.62 -13.55
C GLN A 203 7.30 8.43 -12.69
N LEU A 204 5.98 8.32 -12.43
CA LEU A 204 5.41 7.19 -11.68
C LEU A 204 5.59 5.86 -12.41
N SER A 205 5.42 5.81 -13.73
CA SER A 205 5.56 4.57 -14.52
C SER A 205 7.00 4.02 -14.54
N ARG A 206 8.00 4.91 -14.48
CA ARG A 206 9.41 4.51 -14.33
C ARG A 206 9.66 3.97 -12.93
N PHE A 207 9.23 4.73 -11.92
CA PHE A 207 9.33 4.35 -10.52
C PHE A 207 8.72 2.98 -10.22
N TRP A 208 7.51 2.72 -10.71
CA TRP A 208 6.82 1.45 -10.50
C TRP A 208 7.55 0.26 -11.12
N ARG A 209 8.15 0.44 -12.30
CA ARG A 209 9.01 -0.60 -12.89
C ARG A 209 10.19 -0.91 -11.99
N ASP A 210 10.88 0.10 -11.48
CA ASP A 210 12.06 -0.09 -10.65
C ASP A 210 11.70 -0.79 -9.32
N VAL A 211 10.60 -0.38 -8.67
CA VAL A 211 10.07 -1.05 -7.46
C VAL A 211 9.64 -2.49 -7.71
N CYS A 212 8.99 -2.77 -8.86
CA CYS A 212 8.54 -4.12 -9.20
C CYS A 212 9.68 -5.03 -9.68
N HIS A 213 10.70 -4.52 -10.37
CA HIS A 213 11.82 -5.32 -10.89
C HIS A 213 12.85 -5.68 -9.82
N VAL A 214 12.96 -4.90 -8.73
CA VAL A 214 13.74 -5.32 -7.54
C VAL A 214 13.19 -6.63 -6.95
N ARG A 215 11.93 -7.02 -7.21
CA ARG A 215 11.38 -8.34 -6.82
C ARG A 215 11.89 -9.52 -7.66
N SER A 216 12.63 -9.30 -8.74
CA SER A 216 13.06 -10.39 -9.64
C SER A 216 14.47 -10.92 -9.35
N ILE A 217 15.24 -10.29 -8.46
CA ILE A 217 16.68 -10.56 -8.30
C ILE A 217 17.04 -11.06 -6.88
N ALA A 218 16.07 -11.18 -5.97
CA ALA A 218 16.28 -11.68 -4.60
C ALA A 218 15.52 -12.98 -4.34
#